data_AF-A0A2S7P1H2-F1
#
_entry.id   AF-A0A2S7P1H2-F1
#
_cell.length_a   1.000
_cell.length_b   1.000
_cell.length_c   1.000
_cell.angle_alpha   90.00
_cell.angle_beta   90.00
_cell.angle_gamma   90.00
#
_symmetry.space_group_name_H-M   'P 1'
#
loop_
_entity.id
_entity.type
_entity.pdbx_description
1 polymer ?
#
loop_
_entity_poly.entity_id
_entity_poly.type
_entity_poly.pdbx_seq_one_letter_code
_entity_poly.pdbx_strand_id
1 'polypeptide(L)'
;MTSHGIILRDGTKIPTDALLCGTGWKSSYPFFTSPLSQTLGLPQQHQGETETWKALLNTADQLVLTKFPQLAHPPPNLRPTTPTTTSKLYKGIAPLEDQSIVFLGHIDISNSFRAAEAQAIWSTAYFDNKVTMPPLEQAQKDVAYMNAFSKRRYPTHGQKGDCFFFELVWYTDALMNDVGLGSHRRKGWWGDWVEPCLAEDFKDVVVEYRRKFGF
;
A
#
# COMPACT_ATOMS: atom_id res chain seq x y z
N MET A 1 22.74 24.65 -12.31
CA MET A 1 22.73 24.64 -13.79
C MET A 1 23.43 25.89 -14.27
N THR A 2 24.06 25.82 -15.44
CA THR A 2 24.53 27.00 -16.17
C THR A 2 23.59 27.25 -17.35
N SER A 3 23.86 28.29 -18.14
CA SER A 3 23.09 28.58 -19.36
C SER A 3 23.20 27.49 -20.45
N HIS A 4 24.19 26.59 -20.38
CA HIS A 4 24.48 25.59 -21.43
C HIS A 4 24.86 24.22 -20.84
N GLY A 5 24.46 23.92 -19.60
CA GLY A 5 24.88 22.68 -18.97
C GLY A 5 24.38 22.43 -17.55
N ILE A 6 24.53 21.18 -17.14
CA ILE A 6 24.21 20.70 -15.80
C ILE A 6 25.51 20.57 -15.01
N ILE A 7 25.49 20.99 -13.74
CA ILE A 7 26.58 20.75 -12.79
C ILE A 7 26.10 19.66 -11.84
N LEU A 8 26.77 18.51 -11.86
CA LEU A 8 26.51 17.40 -10.95
C LEU A 8 27.02 17.72 -9.54
N ARG A 9 26.58 16.93 -8.56
CA ARG A 9 26.94 17.14 -7.14
C ARG A 9 28.46 17.06 -6.89
N ASP A 10 29.18 16.26 -7.68
CA ASP A 10 30.65 16.14 -7.62
C ASP A 10 31.40 17.28 -8.33
N GLY A 11 30.66 18.26 -8.88
CA GLY A 11 31.21 19.39 -9.62
C GLY A 11 31.39 19.14 -11.13
N THR A 12 31.16 17.92 -11.61
CA THR A 12 31.23 17.58 -13.03
C THR A 12 30.26 18.42 -13.84
N LYS A 13 30.71 18.99 -14.95
CA LYS A 13 29.91 19.82 -15.85
C LYS A 13 29.58 19.05 -17.13
N ILE A 14 28.30 18.91 -17.41
CA ILE A 14 27.81 18.23 -18.61
C ILE A 14 27.16 19.29 -19.51
N PRO A 15 27.66 19.54 -20.73
CA PRO A 15 26.96 20.35 -21.72
C PRO A 15 25.56 19.79 -21.97
N THR A 16 24.54 20.64 -21.97
CA THR A 16 23.15 20.18 -22.03
C THR A 16 22.27 21.22 -22.70
N ASP A 17 21.66 20.84 -23.81
CA ASP A 17 20.70 21.68 -24.55
C ASP A 17 19.26 21.49 -24.06
N ALA A 18 18.94 20.31 -23.50
CA ALA A 18 17.62 19.99 -22.96
C ALA A 18 17.71 19.08 -21.73
N LEU A 19 16.86 19.34 -20.74
CA LEU A 19 16.69 18.52 -19.54
C LEU A 19 15.29 17.90 -19.51
N LEU A 20 15.23 16.57 -19.40
CA LEU A 20 13.99 15.84 -19.21
C LEU A 20 13.85 15.43 -17.74
N CYS A 21 12.90 16.04 -17.03
CA CYS A 21 12.66 15.78 -15.61
C CYS A 21 11.69 14.59 -15.41
N GLY A 22 12.23 13.36 -15.41
CA GLY A 22 11.50 12.15 -15.03
C GLY A 22 11.29 12.00 -13.51
N THR A 23 10.86 13.05 -12.81
CA THR A 23 10.82 13.11 -11.33
C THR A 23 9.52 12.55 -10.72
N GLY A 24 8.67 11.91 -11.53
CA GLY A 24 7.46 11.24 -11.08
C GLY A 24 6.25 12.17 -10.87
N TRP A 25 5.29 11.69 -10.07
CA TRP A 25 3.99 12.32 -9.86
C TRP A 25 3.73 12.58 -8.37
N LYS A 26 2.88 13.58 -8.08
CA LYS A 26 2.36 13.83 -6.74
C LYS A 26 0.94 13.28 -6.62
N SER A 27 0.78 12.16 -5.93
CA SER A 27 -0.56 11.64 -5.59
C SER A 27 -1.17 12.50 -4.48
N SER A 28 -2.30 13.14 -4.78
CA SER A 28 -3.06 13.95 -3.83
C SER A 28 -4.54 13.96 -4.20
N TYR A 29 -5.40 14.22 -3.22
CA TYR A 29 -6.84 14.38 -3.40
C TYR A 29 -7.21 15.86 -3.21
N PRO A 30 -7.08 16.70 -4.27
CA PRO A 30 -7.17 18.17 -4.14
C PRO A 30 -8.57 18.67 -3.74
N PHE A 31 -9.58 17.82 -3.87
CA PHE A 31 -10.96 18.10 -3.48
C PHE A 31 -11.23 17.88 -1.99
N PHE A 32 -10.30 17.27 -1.23
CA PHE A 32 -10.39 17.19 0.22
C PHE A 32 -9.58 18.29 0.89
N THR A 33 -10.16 18.89 1.92
CA THR A 33 -9.41 19.79 2.81
C THR A 33 -8.36 18.99 3.58
N SER A 34 -7.32 19.64 4.09
CA SER A 34 -6.31 18.96 4.92
C SER A 34 -6.92 18.32 6.18
N PRO A 35 -7.83 18.97 6.93
CA PRO A 35 -8.52 18.33 8.05
C PRO A 35 -9.30 17.08 7.63
N LEU A 36 -10.08 17.15 6.54
CA LEU A 36 -10.84 15.99 6.06
C LEU A 36 -9.92 14.85 5.61
N SER A 37 -8.83 15.18 4.91
CA SER A 37 -7.84 14.19 4.50
C SER A 37 -7.24 13.47 5.70
N GLN A 38 -6.94 14.20 6.78
CA GLN A 38 -6.42 13.62 8.02
C GLN A 38 -7.44 12.70 8.70
N THR A 39 -8.71 13.12 8.77
CA THR A 39 -9.81 12.28 9.32
C THR A 39 -10.03 11.01 8.50
N LEU A 40 -9.93 11.10 7.17
CA LEU A 40 -10.01 9.94 6.27
C LEU A 40 -8.75 9.07 6.28
N GLY A 41 -7.75 9.40 7.09
CA GLY A 41 -6.52 8.61 7.24
C GLY A 41 -5.52 8.79 6.09
N LEU A 42 -5.66 9.83 5.27
CA LEU A 42 -4.76 10.10 4.16
C LEU A 42 -3.44 10.75 4.63
N PRO A 43 -2.28 10.36 4.05
CA PRO A 43 -0.97 10.95 4.38
C PRO A 43 -0.93 12.48 4.28
N GLN A 44 -0.37 13.14 5.31
CA GLN A 44 -0.12 14.58 5.35
C GLN A 44 1.36 14.87 5.15
N GLN A 45 1.69 15.67 4.12
CA GLN A 45 3.06 16.11 3.88
C GLN A 45 3.49 17.15 4.91
N HIS A 46 4.79 17.17 5.22
CA HIS A 46 5.42 18.10 6.17
C HIS A 46 4.88 18.00 7.60
N GLN A 47 4.22 16.90 7.95
CA GLN A 47 3.71 16.63 9.28
C GLN A 47 4.34 15.36 9.86
N GLY A 48 4.51 15.35 11.18
CA GLY A 48 4.90 14.18 11.94
C GLY A 48 3.69 13.40 12.44
N GLU A 49 3.92 12.15 12.81
CA GLU A 49 2.88 11.30 13.41
C GLU A 49 2.49 11.78 14.80
N THR A 50 1.26 11.46 15.22
CA THR A 50 0.84 11.61 16.62
C THR A 50 1.61 10.65 17.52
N GLU A 51 1.79 10.98 18.80
CA GLU A 51 2.53 10.11 19.73
C GLU A 51 1.90 8.71 19.86
N THR A 52 0.57 8.64 19.84
CA THR A 52 -0.18 7.37 19.83
C THR A 52 0.16 6.51 18.60
N TRP A 53 0.23 7.12 17.42
CA TRP A 53 0.54 6.41 16.19
C TRP A 53 2.02 6.05 16.09
N LYS A 54 2.91 6.92 16.58
CA LYS A 54 4.35 6.61 16.72
C LYS A 54 4.58 5.37 17.57
N ALA A 55 3.85 5.23 18.69
CA ALA A 55 3.95 4.04 19.53
C ALA A 55 3.55 2.77 18.76
N LEU A 56 2.43 2.80 18.02
CA LEU A 56 2.01 1.68 17.17
C LEU A 56 3.05 1.34 16.09
N LEU A 57 3.58 2.35 15.40
CA LEU A 57 4.61 2.16 14.39
C LEU A 57 5.90 1.58 14.97
N ASN A 58 6.32 2.01 16.16
CA ASN A 58 7.51 1.47 16.82
C ASN A 58 7.32 0.01 17.20
N THR A 59 6.16 -0.35 17.78
CA THR A 59 5.84 -1.75 18.09
C THR A 59 5.81 -2.60 16.80
N ALA A 60 5.14 -2.10 15.76
CA ALA A 60 5.10 -2.74 14.45
C ALA A 60 6.48 -2.94 13.84
N ASP A 61 7.36 -1.93 13.92
CA ASP A 61 8.73 -1.99 13.41
C ASP A 61 9.54 -3.09 14.09
N GLN A 62 9.44 -3.23 15.42
CA GLN A 62 10.09 -4.32 16.15
C GLN A 62 9.58 -5.70 15.72
N LEU A 63 8.28 -5.84 15.47
CA LEU A 63 7.70 -7.08 14.95
C LEU A 63 8.20 -7.41 13.54
N VAL A 64 8.28 -6.40 12.67
CA VAL A 64 8.85 -6.54 11.32
C VAL A 64 10.30 -7.01 11.38
N LEU A 65 11.12 -6.40 12.23
CA LEU A 65 12.53 -6.77 12.38
C LEU A 65 12.72 -8.15 13.00
N THR A 66 11.83 -8.56 13.91
CA THR A 66 11.84 -9.91 14.48
C THR A 66 11.55 -10.96 13.41
N LYS A 67 10.58 -10.70 12.53
CA LYS A 67 10.19 -11.61 11.44
C LYS A 67 11.16 -11.58 10.25
N PHE A 68 11.73 -10.41 9.97
CA PHE A 68 12.60 -10.16 8.83
C PHE A 68 13.88 -9.42 9.27
N PRO A 69 14.81 -10.10 9.96
CA PRO A 69 16.06 -9.49 10.43
C PRO A 69 16.89 -8.84 9.31
N GLN A 70 16.78 -9.35 8.08
CA GLN A 70 17.43 -8.79 6.90
C GLN A 70 16.99 -7.35 6.56
N LEU A 71 15.85 -6.89 7.08
CA LEU A 71 15.37 -5.52 6.89
C LEU A 71 15.91 -4.53 7.94
N ALA A 72 16.73 -4.98 8.90
CA ALA A 72 17.31 -4.13 9.93
C ALA A 72 18.24 -3.05 9.35
N HIS A 73 18.98 -3.40 8.28
CA HIS A 73 19.98 -2.55 7.67
C HIS A 73 19.59 -2.19 6.24
N PRO A 74 19.09 -0.97 5.99
CA PRO A 74 18.79 -0.54 4.63
C PRO A 74 20.08 -0.36 3.81
N PRO A 75 20.00 -0.41 2.47
CA PRO A 75 21.14 -0.14 1.60
C PRO A 75 21.77 1.24 1.87
N PRO A 76 23.09 1.40 1.67
CA PRO A 76 23.74 2.69 1.78
C PRO A 76 23.21 3.66 0.70
N ASN A 77 23.24 4.97 0.98
CA ASN A 77 22.84 6.06 0.07
C ASN A 77 21.33 6.15 -0.24
N LEU A 78 20.49 6.12 0.80
CA LEU A 78 19.06 6.39 0.64
C LEU A 78 18.82 7.80 0.08
N ARG A 79 17.88 7.90 -0.86
CA ARG A 79 17.41 9.21 -1.33
C ARG A 79 16.70 9.94 -0.19
N PRO A 80 16.95 11.24 0.00
CA PRO A 80 16.20 12.03 0.97
C PRO A 80 14.71 11.98 0.65
N THR A 81 13.89 11.87 1.68
CA THR A 81 12.43 11.84 1.56
C THR A 81 11.84 13.03 2.30
N THR A 82 10.75 13.58 1.76
CA THR A 82 10.00 14.62 2.45
C THR A 82 9.28 14.01 3.65
N PRO A 83 9.34 14.62 4.84
CA PRO A 83 8.55 14.19 5.98
C PRO A 83 7.07 14.07 5.60
N THR A 84 6.46 12.95 5.95
CA THR A 84 5.04 12.67 5.70
C THR A 84 4.53 11.75 6.80
N THR A 85 3.26 11.90 7.16
CA THR A 85 2.58 10.84 7.91
C THR A 85 2.36 9.64 7.01
N THR A 86 2.11 8.50 7.62
CA THR A 86 1.75 7.25 6.99
C THR A 86 0.24 7.17 6.77
N SER A 87 -0.16 6.35 5.80
CA SER A 87 -1.56 6.09 5.47
C SER A 87 -2.24 5.30 6.60
N LYS A 88 -3.45 5.70 6.98
CA LYS A 88 -4.25 5.09 8.05
C LYS A 88 -5.48 4.42 7.47
N LEU A 89 -5.29 3.75 6.33
CA LEU A 89 -6.32 3.01 5.62
C LEU A 89 -6.13 1.51 5.84
N TYR A 90 -7.17 0.82 6.28
CA TYR A 90 -7.18 -0.63 6.37
C TYR A 90 -6.98 -1.25 4.98
N LYS A 91 -5.95 -2.11 4.86
CA LYS A 91 -5.45 -2.68 3.58
C LYS A 91 -5.14 -1.63 2.50
N GLY A 92 -4.90 -0.38 2.88
CA GLY A 92 -4.72 0.72 1.94
C GLY A 92 -6.00 1.13 1.19
N ILE A 93 -7.18 0.72 1.67
CA ILE A 93 -8.48 0.94 1.01
C ILE A 93 -9.42 1.79 1.86
N ALA A 94 -9.80 1.30 3.04
CA ALA A 94 -10.89 1.90 3.83
C ALA A 94 -10.35 2.72 5.01
N PRO A 95 -10.89 3.92 5.30
CA PRO A 95 -10.61 4.61 6.56
C PRO A 95 -10.95 3.72 7.76
N LEU A 96 -10.19 3.89 8.86
CA LEU A 96 -10.40 3.09 10.07
C LEU A 96 -11.72 3.40 10.80
N GLU A 97 -12.21 4.64 10.68
CA GLU A 97 -13.38 5.13 11.42
C GLU A 97 -14.55 5.54 10.53
N ASP A 98 -14.31 5.82 9.24
CA ASP A 98 -15.33 6.24 8.27
C ASP A 98 -15.59 5.13 7.25
N GLN A 99 -16.82 4.61 7.24
CA GLN A 99 -17.24 3.50 6.36
C GLN A 99 -18.00 3.98 5.11
N SER A 100 -18.13 5.29 4.91
CA SER A 100 -18.88 5.87 3.79
C SER A 100 -18.07 5.96 2.49
N ILE A 101 -16.75 5.77 2.57
CA ILE A 101 -15.83 5.96 1.46
C ILE A 101 -14.67 4.95 1.51
N VAL A 102 -14.16 4.61 0.32
CA VAL A 102 -12.95 3.80 0.14
C VAL A 102 -12.06 4.40 -0.94
N PHE A 103 -10.77 4.07 -0.88
CA PHE A 103 -9.74 4.56 -1.79
C PHE A 103 -9.12 3.40 -2.57
N LEU A 104 -9.53 3.25 -3.83
CA LEU A 104 -8.97 2.24 -4.72
C LEU A 104 -7.70 2.77 -5.40
N GLY A 105 -6.69 1.92 -5.58
CA GLY A 105 -5.42 2.28 -6.18
C GLY A 105 -4.51 3.18 -5.33
N HIS A 106 -4.79 3.33 -4.03
CA HIS A 106 -3.97 4.16 -3.15
C HIS A 106 -2.59 3.55 -2.84
N ILE A 107 -2.46 2.23 -2.95
CA ILE A 107 -1.20 1.52 -2.74
C ILE A 107 -0.36 1.41 -4.03
N ASP A 108 0.96 1.46 -3.89
CA ASP A 108 1.92 1.18 -4.95
C ASP A 108 2.18 -0.34 -5.02
N ILE A 109 1.76 -0.97 -6.11
CA ILE A 109 1.80 -2.42 -6.30
C ILE A 109 2.17 -2.80 -7.73
N SER A 110 2.76 -3.98 -7.95
CA SER A 110 3.38 -4.34 -9.23
C SER A 110 2.41 -4.54 -10.41
N ASN A 111 1.18 -4.99 -10.14
CA ASN A 111 0.16 -5.16 -11.17
C ASN A 111 -1.14 -4.48 -10.76
N SER A 112 -1.36 -3.28 -11.30
CA SER A 112 -2.54 -2.48 -10.99
C SER A 112 -3.85 -3.11 -11.46
N PHE A 113 -3.86 -3.93 -12.52
CA PHE A 113 -5.08 -4.58 -13.00
C PHE A 113 -5.57 -5.64 -12.01
N ARG A 114 -4.68 -6.53 -11.57
CA ARG A 114 -5.03 -7.55 -10.56
C ARG A 114 -5.42 -6.90 -9.23
N ALA A 115 -4.68 -5.87 -8.82
CA ALA A 115 -5.01 -5.13 -7.61
C ALA A 115 -6.39 -4.45 -7.72
N ALA A 116 -6.71 -3.82 -8.86
CA ALA A 116 -7.99 -3.17 -9.08
C ALA A 116 -9.15 -4.18 -9.06
N GLU A 117 -8.99 -5.37 -9.65
CA GLU A 117 -10.01 -6.43 -9.61
C GLU A 117 -10.27 -6.88 -8.16
N ALA A 118 -9.22 -7.20 -7.40
CA ALA A 118 -9.35 -7.60 -6.00
C ALA A 118 -9.94 -6.49 -5.11
N GLN A 119 -9.48 -5.24 -5.31
CA GLN A 119 -9.99 -4.08 -4.59
C GLN A 119 -11.45 -3.78 -4.92
N ALA A 120 -11.87 -3.94 -6.17
CA ALA A 120 -13.27 -3.78 -6.57
C ALA A 120 -14.16 -4.78 -5.84
N ILE A 121 -13.81 -6.08 -5.88
CA ILE A 121 -14.55 -7.14 -5.17
C ILE A 121 -14.61 -6.86 -3.67
N TRP A 122 -13.47 -6.53 -3.05
CA TRP A 122 -13.39 -6.20 -1.63
C TRP A 122 -14.24 -4.98 -1.29
N SER A 123 -14.21 -3.92 -2.10
CA SER A 123 -14.97 -2.69 -1.85
C SER A 123 -16.48 -2.89 -2.00
N THR A 124 -16.93 -3.70 -2.97
CA THR A 124 -18.34 -4.09 -3.07
C THR A 124 -18.77 -4.85 -1.82
N ALA A 125 -17.98 -5.85 -1.41
CA ALA A 125 -18.23 -6.59 -0.18
C ALA A 125 -18.21 -5.70 1.07
N TYR A 126 -17.35 -4.68 1.11
CA TYR A 126 -17.24 -3.74 2.22
C TYR A 126 -18.53 -2.94 2.39
N PHE A 127 -19.05 -2.36 1.31
CA PHE A 127 -20.31 -1.60 1.35
C PHE A 127 -21.54 -2.50 1.59
N ASP A 128 -21.48 -3.78 1.17
CA ASP A 128 -22.51 -4.78 1.48
C ASP A 128 -22.42 -5.33 2.92
N ASN A 129 -21.48 -4.83 3.74
CA ASN A 129 -21.19 -5.32 5.09
C ASN A 129 -20.84 -6.83 5.14
N LYS A 130 -20.12 -7.31 4.13
CA LYS A 130 -19.69 -8.71 3.96
C LYS A 130 -18.20 -8.94 4.20
N VAL A 131 -17.43 -7.87 4.40
CA VAL A 131 -16.02 -7.94 4.81
C VAL A 131 -15.96 -8.21 6.31
N THR A 132 -15.15 -9.19 6.71
CA THR A 132 -14.86 -9.47 8.11
C THR A 132 -13.76 -8.53 8.60
N MET A 133 -14.16 -7.36 9.09
CA MET A 133 -13.23 -6.39 9.66
C MET A 133 -12.80 -6.80 11.08
N PRO A 134 -11.51 -6.71 11.44
CA PRO A 134 -11.08 -6.89 12.81
C PRO A 134 -11.56 -5.71 13.69
N PRO A 135 -11.57 -5.86 15.03
CA PRO A 135 -11.83 -4.74 15.94
C PRO A 135 -10.88 -3.56 15.65
N LEU A 136 -11.33 -2.32 15.89
CA LEU A 136 -10.58 -1.10 15.55
C LEU A 136 -9.13 -1.12 16.06
N GLU A 137 -8.90 -1.53 17.30
CA GLU A 137 -7.56 -1.61 17.87
C GLU A 137 -6.65 -2.57 17.08
N GLN A 138 -7.20 -3.70 16.63
CA GLN A 138 -6.46 -4.66 15.82
C GLN A 138 -6.27 -4.14 14.39
N ALA A 139 -7.27 -3.50 13.79
CA ALA A 139 -7.14 -2.84 12.49
C ALA A 139 -6.03 -1.77 12.51
N GLN A 140 -5.92 -0.98 13.57
CA GLN A 140 -4.85 -0.01 13.77
C GLN A 140 -3.46 -0.68 13.84
N LYS A 141 -3.34 -1.80 14.55
CA LYS A 141 -2.10 -2.59 14.62
C LYS A 141 -1.73 -3.17 13.26
N ASP A 142 -2.70 -3.70 12.51
CA ASP A 142 -2.49 -4.26 11.18
C ASP A 142 -2.01 -3.19 10.18
N VAL A 143 -2.63 -2.00 10.21
CA VAL A 143 -2.20 -0.86 9.39
C VAL A 143 -0.80 -0.41 9.80
N ALA A 144 -0.52 -0.24 11.10
CA ALA A 144 0.82 0.12 11.56
C ALA A 144 1.88 -0.92 11.14
N TYR A 145 1.55 -2.21 11.16
CA TYR A 145 2.40 -3.29 10.67
C TYR A 145 2.69 -3.17 9.18
N MET A 146 1.65 -2.99 8.35
CA MET A 146 1.79 -2.75 6.92
C MET A 146 2.68 -1.53 6.64
N ASN A 147 2.48 -0.43 7.38
CA ASN A 147 3.24 0.80 7.21
C ASN A 147 4.72 0.62 7.58
N ALA A 148 5.00 -0.02 8.72
CA ALA A 148 6.36 -0.30 9.16
C ALA A 148 7.08 -1.24 8.18
N PHE A 149 6.39 -2.29 7.71
CA PHE A 149 6.91 -3.20 6.70
C PHE A 149 7.25 -2.46 5.41
N SER A 150 6.33 -1.62 4.91
CA SER A 150 6.54 -0.84 3.69
C SER A 150 7.74 0.11 3.80
N LYS A 151 7.87 0.84 4.93
CA LYS A 151 9.02 1.73 5.19
C LYS A 151 10.35 0.99 5.22
N ARG A 152 10.37 -0.22 5.77
CA ARG A 152 11.57 -1.06 5.87
C ARG A 152 11.95 -1.69 4.54
N ARG A 153 10.97 -2.27 3.84
CA ARG A 153 11.15 -2.96 2.57
C ARG A 153 11.45 -2.00 1.42
N TYR A 154 10.85 -0.81 1.44
CA TYR A 154 10.94 0.22 0.40
C TYR A 154 11.36 1.57 1.00
N PRO A 155 12.63 1.74 1.41
CA PRO A 155 13.07 2.89 2.21
C PRO A 155 12.93 4.26 1.53
N THR A 156 12.77 4.32 0.21
CA THR A 156 12.48 5.59 -0.50
C THR A 156 10.99 5.73 -0.83
N HIS A 157 10.37 4.69 -1.38
CA HIS A 157 8.98 4.76 -1.88
C HIS A 157 7.94 4.52 -0.80
N GLY A 158 8.19 3.61 0.14
CA GLY A 158 7.26 3.20 1.20
C GLY A 158 7.16 4.14 2.39
N GLN A 159 7.63 5.39 2.29
CA GLN A 159 7.62 6.32 3.43
C GLN A 159 6.21 6.65 3.93
N LYS A 160 5.21 6.61 3.05
CA LYS A 160 3.80 6.78 3.41
C LYS A 160 3.16 5.47 3.90
N GLY A 161 3.89 4.35 3.92
CA GLY A 161 3.34 3.06 4.34
C GLY A 161 2.48 2.36 3.30
N ASP A 162 2.54 2.77 2.03
CA ASP A 162 1.62 2.39 0.95
C ASP A 162 2.29 1.60 -0.19
N CYS A 163 3.57 1.24 -0.08
CA CYS A 163 4.30 0.49 -1.12
C CYS A 163 4.43 -1.00 -0.78
N PHE A 164 3.95 -1.85 -1.69
CA PHE A 164 3.85 -3.32 -1.57
C PHE A 164 4.14 -4.03 -2.90
N PHE A 165 5.17 -3.57 -3.62
CA PHE A 165 5.42 -3.97 -5.01
C PHE A 165 5.60 -5.48 -5.20
N PHE A 166 6.33 -6.14 -4.30
CA PHE A 166 6.59 -7.59 -4.33
C PHE A 166 5.56 -8.41 -3.57
N GLU A 167 4.61 -7.76 -2.89
CA GLU A 167 3.61 -8.41 -2.04
C GLU A 167 2.26 -8.56 -2.75
N LEU A 168 2.23 -8.51 -4.09
CA LEU A 168 1.00 -8.59 -4.89
C LEU A 168 0.14 -9.80 -4.54
N VAL A 169 0.75 -10.99 -4.51
CA VAL A 169 0.04 -12.25 -4.25
C VAL A 169 -0.59 -12.21 -2.86
N TRP A 170 0.22 -11.94 -1.84
CA TRP A 170 -0.24 -11.81 -0.46
C TRP A 170 -1.36 -10.77 -0.32
N TYR A 171 -1.21 -9.61 -0.97
CA TYR A 171 -2.18 -8.52 -0.87
C TYR A 171 -3.54 -8.95 -1.42
N THR A 172 -3.57 -9.53 -2.62
CA THR A 172 -4.82 -9.98 -3.23
C THR A 172 -5.46 -11.13 -2.45
N ASP A 173 -4.65 -12.02 -1.89
CA ASP A 173 -5.13 -13.13 -1.05
C ASP A 173 -5.74 -12.62 0.25
N ALA A 174 -5.09 -11.64 0.90
CA ALA A 174 -5.58 -11.03 2.12
C ALA A 174 -6.95 -10.36 1.90
N LEU A 175 -7.13 -9.65 0.78
CA LEU A 175 -8.43 -9.07 0.43
C LEU A 175 -9.50 -10.15 0.23
N MET A 176 -9.21 -11.20 -0.54
CA MET A 176 -10.19 -12.27 -0.75
C MET A 176 -10.53 -12.99 0.55
N ASN A 177 -9.54 -13.21 1.42
CA ASN A 177 -9.73 -13.81 2.73
C ASN A 177 -10.65 -12.98 3.64
N ASP A 178 -10.53 -11.65 3.64
CA ASP A 178 -11.42 -10.78 4.44
C ASP A 178 -12.90 -10.91 4.00
N VAL A 179 -13.15 -11.17 2.71
CA VAL A 179 -14.50 -11.48 2.16
C VAL A 179 -14.87 -12.97 2.36
N GLY A 180 -13.88 -13.80 2.69
CA GLY A 180 -13.95 -15.26 2.75
C GLY A 180 -14.18 -15.90 1.38
N LEU A 181 -13.55 -15.37 0.34
CA LEU A 181 -13.48 -15.93 -1.00
C LEU A 181 -12.11 -16.60 -1.22
N GLY A 182 -12.02 -17.50 -2.20
CA GLY A 182 -10.75 -18.11 -2.60
C GLY A 182 -9.99 -17.27 -3.63
N SER A 183 -8.68 -17.07 -3.44
CA SER A 183 -7.83 -16.26 -4.34
C SER A 183 -7.02 -17.04 -5.38
N HIS A 184 -6.87 -18.37 -5.20
CA HIS A 184 -6.11 -19.27 -6.08
C HIS A 184 -6.97 -20.44 -6.57
N ARG A 185 -8.00 -20.14 -7.36
CA ARG A 185 -8.90 -21.21 -7.82
C ARG A 185 -8.25 -21.97 -8.97
N ARG A 186 -8.36 -23.31 -8.89
CA ARG A 186 -8.10 -24.34 -9.93
C ARG A 186 -6.72 -25.01 -9.95
N LYS A 187 -5.77 -24.58 -9.12
CA LYS A 187 -4.42 -25.15 -9.09
C LYS A 187 -4.26 -26.30 -8.09
N GLY A 188 -5.19 -26.42 -7.15
CA GLY A 188 -5.13 -27.42 -6.08
C GLY A 188 -3.93 -27.18 -5.16
N TRP A 189 -3.73 -28.09 -4.19
CA TRP A 189 -2.71 -27.90 -3.17
C TRP A 189 -1.29 -27.73 -3.73
N TRP A 190 -0.89 -28.50 -4.74
CA TRP A 190 0.46 -28.41 -5.31
C TRP A 190 0.64 -27.22 -6.24
N GLY A 191 -0.36 -26.92 -7.08
CA GLY A 191 -0.25 -25.83 -8.03
C GLY A 191 -0.16 -24.47 -7.34
N ASP A 192 -0.83 -24.29 -6.20
CA ASP A 192 -0.72 -23.05 -5.41
C ASP A 192 0.73 -22.75 -4.96
N TRP A 193 1.56 -23.78 -4.81
CA TRP A 193 2.96 -23.62 -4.39
C TRP A 193 3.94 -23.39 -5.53
N VAL A 194 3.68 -23.96 -6.71
CA VAL A 194 4.67 -24.05 -7.79
C VAL A 194 4.27 -23.32 -9.07
N GLU A 195 2.99 -23.00 -9.24
CA GLU A 195 2.51 -22.32 -10.45
C GLU A 195 2.52 -20.80 -10.29
N PRO A 196 2.74 -20.06 -11.39
CA PRO A 196 2.71 -18.60 -11.35
C PRO A 196 1.31 -18.10 -11.02
N CYS A 197 1.22 -17.01 -10.27
CA CYS A 197 -0.02 -16.27 -10.03
C CYS A 197 -0.49 -15.59 -11.33
N LEU A 198 -1.69 -15.95 -11.83
CA LEU A 198 -2.24 -15.52 -13.12
C LEU A 198 -3.56 -14.78 -12.95
N ALA A 199 -3.91 -13.92 -13.91
CA ALA A 199 -5.20 -13.25 -13.94
C ALA A 199 -6.39 -14.24 -13.93
N GLU A 200 -6.21 -15.42 -14.53
CA GLU A 200 -7.22 -16.47 -14.57
C GLU A 200 -7.63 -16.98 -13.18
N ASP A 201 -6.78 -16.81 -12.16
CA ASP A 201 -7.06 -17.24 -10.79
C ASP A 201 -8.28 -16.51 -10.19
N PHE A 202 -8.64 -15.34 -10.74
CA PHE A 202 -9.78 -14.52 -10.29
C PHE A 202 -11.09 -14.73 -11.06
N LYS A 203 -11.08 -15.50 -12.16
CA LYS A 203 -12.20 -15.52 -13.12
C LYS A 203 -13.55 -15.96 -12.55
N ASP A 204 -13.54 -16.82 -11.52
CA ASP A 204 -14.75 -17.38 -10.92
C ASP A 204 -15.17 -16.64 -9.65
N VAL A 205 -14.41 -15.63 -9.21
CA VAL A 205 -14.60 -14.97 -7.90
C VAL A 205 -15.94 -14.23 -7.84
N VAL A 206 -16.38 -13.61 -8.94
CA VAL A 206 -17.70 -12.95 -9.00
C VAL A 206 -18.84 -13.98 -8.85
N VAL A 207 -18.70 -15.16 -9.46
CA VAL A 207 -19.70 -16.24 -9.34
C VAL A 207 -19.72 -16.80 -7.92
N GLU A 208 -18.55 -16.95 -7.30
CA GLU A 208 -18.43 -17.33 -5.89
C GLU A 208 -19.10 -16.31 -4.97
N TYR A 209 -18.81 -15.03 -5.16
CA TYR A 209 -19.39 -13.94 -4.37
C TYR A 209 -20.92 -13.98 -4.39
N ARG A 210 -21.50 -14.07 -5.59
CA ARG A 210 -22.95 -14.16 -5.79
C ARG A 210 -23.54 -15.38 -5.11
N ARG A 211 -22.92 -16.56 -5.30
CA ARG A 211 -23.36 -17.80 -4.66
C ARG A 211 -23.30 -17.73 -3.14
N LYS A 212 -22.24 -17.12 -2.59
CA LYS A 212 -22.02 -17.03 -1.14
C LYS A 212 -23.02 -16.09 -0.46
N PHE A 213 -23.36 -14.97 -1.09
CA PHE A 213 -24.17 -13.92 -0.48
C PHE A 213 -25.60 -13.81 -1.02
N GLY A 214 -25.99 -14.66 -1.99
CA GLY A 214 -27.37 -14.79 -2.46
C GLY A 214 -27.80 -13.74 -3.48
N PHE A 215 -26.89 -13.35 -4.38
CA PHE A 215 -27.16 -12.45 -5.52
C PHE A 215 -27.36 -13.21 -6.83
#